data_AF-A0A2A4FT32-F1
#
_entry.id   AF-A0A2A4FT32-F1
#
_cell.length_a   1.000
_cell.length_b   1.000
_cell.length_c   1.000
_cell.angle_alpha   90.00
_cell.angle_beta   90.00
_cell.angle_gamma   90.00
#
_symmetry.space_group_name_H-M   'P 1'
#
loop_
_entity.id
_entity.type
_entity.pdbx_description
1 polymer ?
#
loop_
_entity_poly.entity_id
_entity_poly.type
_entity_poly.pdbx_seq_one_letter_code
_entity_poly.pdbx_strand_id
1 'polypeptide(L)' 'MQHDVALREAARAIYESVYPGEEWTPVPFDEAERFGTVHYRNAVDAALRADACLNGDATHQLLLI' A
#
# COMPACT_ATOMS: atom_id res chain seq x y z
N MET A 1 -7.49 13.02 0.83
CA MET A 1 -7.87 11.70 1.37
C MET A 1 -6.95 11.44 2.54
N GLN A 2 -7.46 11.42 3.78
CA GLN A 2 -6.64 11.08 4.95
C GLN A 2 -6.70 9.57 5.12
N HIS A 3 -5.66 8.87 4.67
CA HIS A 3 -5.42 7.51 5.13
C HIS A 3 -4.96 7.56 6.59
N ASP A 4 -5.24 6.50 7.36
CA ASP A 4 -4.55 6.26 8.63
C ASP A 4 -3.03 6.36 8.40
N VAL A 5 -2.30 6.96 9.34
CA VAL A 5 -0.84 7.17 9.21
C VAL A 5 -0.13 5.84 8.94
N ALA A 6 -0.56 4.75 9.57
CA ALA A 6 0.01 3.42 9.35
C ALA A 6 -0.25 2.91 7.93
N LEU A 7 -1.47 3.11 7.41
CA LEU A 7 -1.82 2.70 6.05
C LEU A 7 -1.03 3.48 5.00
N ARG A 8 -0.80 4.78 5.22
CA ARG A 8 0.02 5.61 4.33
C ARG A 8 1.48 5.13 4.30
N GLU A 9 2.07 4.82 5.46
CA GLU A 9 3.44 4.31 5.53
C GLU A 9 3.57 2.93 4.90
N ALA A 10 2.58 2.05 5.07
CA ALA A 10 2.54 0.76 4.38
C ALA A 10 2.48 0.94 2.85
N ALA A 11 1.63 1.85 2.37
CA ALA A 11 1.55 2.18 0.94
C ALA A 11 2.88 2.76 0.42
N ARG A 12 3.57 3.62 1.19
CA ARG A 12 4.90 4.13 0.84
C ARG A 12 5.92 3.00 0.69
N ALA A 13 6.02 2.12 1.68
CA ALA A 13 6.96 1.00 1.65
C ALA A 13 6.73 0.09 0.44
N ILE A 14 5.45 -0.20 0.12
CA ILE A 14 5.10 -0.99 -1.06
C ILE A 14 5.47 -0.25 -2.35
N TYR A 15 5.12 1.03 -2.45
CA TYR A 15 5.41 1.84 -3.64
C TYR A 15 6.91 1.90 -3.93
N GLU A 16 7.73 2.20 -2.92
CA GLU A 16 9.18 2.30 -3.05
C GLU A 16 9.83 0.95 -3.40
N SER A 17 9.25 -0.16 -2.95
CA SER A 17 9.74 -1.50 -3.27
C SER A 17 9.36 -1.96 -4.68
N VAL A 18 8.14 -1.65 -5.15
CA VAL A 18 7.62 -2.11 -6.45
C VAL A 18 8.06 -1.19 -7.57
N TYR A 19 8.30 0.08 -7.24
CA TYR A 19 8.70 1.09 -8.19
C TYR A 19 10.01 1.80 -7.79
N PRO A 20 11.13 1.08 -7.77
CA PRO A 20 12.42 1.66 -7.40
C PRO A 20 12.94 2.54 -8.54
N GLY A 21 12.61 3.83 -8.47
CA GLY A 21 13.17 4.87 -9.34
C GLY A 21 12.45 5.10 -10.67
N GLU A 22 13.05 5.96 -11.49
CA GLU A 22 12.42 6.61 -12.65
C GLU A 22 12.04 5.66 -13.79
N GLU A 23 12.65 4.48 -13.86
CA GLU A 23 12.33 3.45 -14.86
C GLU A 23 10.92 2.85 -14.62
N TRP A 24 10.49 2.79 -13.36
CA TRP A 24 9.24 2.13 -12.97
C TRP A 24 8.11 3.12 -12.70
N THR A 25 8.42 4.34 -12.24
CA THR A 25 7.46 5.45 -12.27
C THR A 25 8.15 6.79 -12.48
N PRO A 26 7.46 7.75 -13.13
CA PRO A 26 8.02 9.07 -13.39
C PRO A 26 8.10 9.98 -12.15
N VAL A 27 7.53 9.59 -10.99
CA VAL A 27 7.40 10.47 -9.83
C VAL A 27 7.66 9.74 -8.50
N PRO A 28 8.17 10.43 -7.46
CA PRO A 28 8.30 9.88 -6.11
C PRO A 28 6.92 9.73 -5.43
N PHE A 29 6.86 8.95 -4.33
CA PHE A 29 5.61 8.64 -3.62
C PHE A 29 4.75 9.85 -3.28
N ASP A 30 5.33 10.92 -2.72
CA ASP A 30 4.57 12.10 -2.29
C ASP A 30 3.92 12.84 -3.48
N GLU A 31 4.58 12.84 -4.63
CA GLU A 31 4.04 13.41 -5.85
C GLU A 31 3.01 12.47 -6.51
N ALA A 32 3.25 11.16 -6.44
CA ALA A 32 2.31 10.13 -6.85
C ALA A 32 0.98 10.20 -6.05
N GLU A 33 1.06 10.44 -4.75
CA GLU A 33 -0.06 10.69 -3.83
C GLU A 33 -0.81 11.97 -4.22
N ARG A 34 -0.07 13.07 -4.42
CA ARG A 34 -0.65 14.36 -4.80
C ARG A 34 -1.44 14.30 -6.10
N PHE A 35 -0.94 13.57 -7.09
CA PHE A 35 -1.60 13.41 -8.39
C PHE A 35 -2.58 12.23 -8.46
N GLY A 36 -2.67 11.40 -7.41
CA GLY A 36 -3.54 10.23 -7.39
C GLY A 36 -3.22 9.23 -8.51
N THR A 37 -1.93 9.03 -8.80
CA THR A 37 -1.48 8.19 -9.92
C THR A 37 -1.94 6.74 -9.76
N VAL A 38 -1.94 5.99 -10.86
CA VAL A 38 -2.26 4.55 -10.81
C VAL A 38 -1.30 3.76 -9.91
N HIS A 39 -0.01 4.15 -9.89
CA HIS A 39 1.03 3.51 -9.08
C HIS A 39 0.75 3.72 -7.58
N TYR A 40 0.38 4.95 -7.20
CA TYR A 40 -0.03 5.27 -5.83
C TYR A 40 -1.28 4.48 -5.43
N ARG A 41 -2.31 4.47 -6.28
CA ARG A 41 -3.56 3.74 -6.01
C ARG A 41 -3.34 2.23 -5.86
N ASN A 42 -2.46 1.65 -6.69
CA ASN A 42 -2.10 0.24 -6.59
C ASN A 42 -1.38 -0.06 -5.27
N ALA A 43 -0.47 0.81 -4.83
CA ALA A 43 0.23 0.65 -3.56
C ALA A 43 -0.74 0.75 -2.35
N VAL A 44 -1.71 1.68 -2.40
CA VAL A 44 -2.76 1.80 -1.37
C VAL A 44 -3.66 0.56 -1.34
N ASP A 45 -4.10 0.06 -2.49
CA ASP A 45 -4.92 -1.16 -2.57
C ASP A 45 -4.16 -2.38 -2.04
N ALA A 46 -2.87 -2.51 -2.38
CA ALA A 46 -2.01 -3.55 -1.84
C ALA A 46 -1.85 -3.44 -0.31
N ALA A 47 -1.67 -2.22 0.22
CA ALA A 47 -1.59 -1.98 1.66
C ALA A 47 -2.86 -2.39 2.39
N LEU A 48 -4.04 -2.05 1.85
CA LEU A 48 -5.34 -2.45 2.41
C LEU A 48 -5.51 -3.97 2.41
N ARG A 49 -5.13 -4.64 1.32
CA ARG A 49 -5.19 -6.11 1.25
C ARG A 49 -4.22 -6.76 2.23
N ALA A 50 -3.01 -6.23 2.36
CA ALA A 50 -2.03 -6.71 3.32
C ALA A 50 -2.54 -6.55 4.76
N ASP A 51 -3.10 -5.38 5.10
CA ASP A 51 -3.71 -5.13 6.40
C ASP A 51 -4.85 -6.12 6.68
N ALA A 52 -5.73 -6.38 5.71
CA ALA A 52 -6.78 -7.38 5.85
C ALA A 52 -6.24 -8.80 6.06
N CYS A 53 -5.11 -9.17 5.44
CA CYS A 53 -4.48 -10.48 5.65
C CYS A 53 -3.76 -10.62 7.00
N LEU A 54 -3.17 -9.52 7.50
CA LEU A 54 -2.34 -9.52 8.70
C LEU A 54 -3.15 -9.23 9.98
N ASN A 55 -4.13 -8.34 9.88
CA ASN A 55 -4.90 -7.80 10.99
C ASN A 55 -6.41 -8.06 10.86
N GLY A 56 -6.89 -8.49 9.68
CA GLY A 56 -8.29 -8.87 9.49
C GLY A 56 -8.64 -10.16 10.23
N ASP A 57 -9.58 -10.03 11.17
CA ASP A 57 -10.27 -11.06 11.93
C ASP A 57 -9.53 -12.41 12.08
N ALA A 58 -8.68 -12.49 13.11
CA ALA A 58 -7.99 -13.70 13.59
C ALA A 58 -8.90 -14.93 13.84
N THR A 59 -10.22 -14.76 13.72
CA THR A 59 -11.23 -15.81 13.85
C THR A 59 -11.22 -16.80 12.67
N HIS A 60 -10.73 -16.44 11.47
CA HIS A 60 -10.70 -17.36 10.32
C HIS A 60 -9.38 -18.13 10.15
N GLN A 61 -8.27 -17.69 10.76
CA GLN A 61 -6.98 -18.38 10.66
C GLN A 61 -6.81 -19.55 11.65
N LEU A 62 -7.70 -19.69 12.64
CA LEU A 62 -7.70 -20.79 13.61
C LEU A 62 -8.50 -22.04 13.17
N LEU A 63 -9.13 -22.03 11.99
CA LEU A 63 -9.91 -23.17 11.47
C LEU A 63 -9.15 -24.08 10.49
N LEU A 64 -7.82 -23.89 10.35
CA LEU A 64 -6.98 -24.70 9.44
C LEU A 64 -5.85 -25.45 10.18
N ILE A 65 -6.09 -25.88 11.42
CA ILE A 65 -5.22 -26.83 12.14
C ILE A 65 -6.01 -28.07 12.57
#